data_AF-G1MTV1-F1
#
_entry.id   AF-G1MTV1-F1
#
_cell.length_a   1.000
_cell.length_b   1.000
_cell.length_c   1.000
_cell.angle_alpha   90.00
_cell.angle_beta   90.00
_cell.angle_gamma   90.00
#
_symmetry.space_group_name_H-M   'P 1'
#
loop_
_entity.id
_entity.type
_entity.pdbx_description
1 polymer ?
#
loop_
_entity_poly.entity_id
_entity_poly.type
_entity_poly.pdbx_seq_one_letter_code
_entity_poly.pdbx_strand_id
1 'polypeptide(L)'
;MAAASAVAPLNLPWLHRGCYERVNQQHCANPGLRTQLVHTPLPQGQNPQSCREDTIGVPCWSFSPCPHTGGTARSPIPKPAAGVGAQRLLISNLYSCLLSPSGHRHPPRTRFGAGSAQSRAAQRVPAGMEAGDGKEESPQPMALSRFQLSEEYGFLLPNPLTELPPSYSPWMDIAHELPQLIASHQLRARIHQMPQLNTQHLQGREELHLAHLVLSFLTMGYVWQEGEEGSVKVLPRNLAVPFWEVSQALGLPPILTHADFILANWRRKDPSGPLEIKNLEPIISLPGGESLHGFILVTLLVEKAAVPGIKATIQAIHALQHLDDERLHRALQGLAAAIGDMDKALQQMHDYVDPAVFYTVIRIFLSGWRDNTAMPHGLLYEGVSKQPMAFSGGSAAQSSVLHAFDELLGIQHSQESTTFLHRMRDYMPPPHRAFIRDISQAPSLRQHILSSADPRLREAFNHCITALVDFRSHHIAIVTKYIAVAKARARQEEAGSIGKPPAALEAKGTGGSHVFIFLKSVRDSTREGLISA
;
A
#
# COMPACT_ATOMS: atom_id res chain seq x y z
N MET A 1 -53.14 12.60 -0.86
CA MET A 1 -53.26 13.13 -2.23
C MET A 1 -51.90 13.67 -2.64
N ALA A 2 -51.43 13.23 -3.80
CA ALA A 2 -50.08 13.41 -4.31
C ALA A 2 -49.81 14.84 -4.80
N ALA A 3 -48.56 15.28 -4.71
CA ALA A 3 -47.95 16.19 -5.68
C ALA A 3 -46.43 15.96 -5.68
N ALA A 4 -45.97 15.24 -6.69
CA ALA A 4 -44.57 15.09 -7.06
C ALA A 4 -44.08 16.37 -7.72
N SER A 5 -42.83 16.76 -7.48
CA SER A 5 -42.12 17.70 -8.35
C SER A 5 -40.74 17.14 -8.66
N ALA A 6 -40.45 17.09 -9.96
CA ALA A 6 -39.40 16.32 -10.59
C ALA A 6 -38.02 16.97 -10.42
N VAL A 7 -37.02 16.13 -10.13
CA VAL A 7 -35.59 16.50 -10.19
C VAL A 7 -35.07 16.13 -11.58
N ALA A 8 -34.51 17.12 -12.28
CA ALA A 8 -33.81 16.92 -13.54
C ALA A 8 -32.44 16.24 -13.31
N PRO A 9 -32.01 15.28 -14.15
CA PRO A 9 -30.70 14.66 -14.01
C PRO A 9 -29.60 15.54 -14.62
N LEU A 10 -28.56 15.78 -13.82
CA LEU A 10 -27.28 16.34 -14.28
C LEU A 10 -26.53 15.27 -15.11
N ASN A 11 -26.38 15.54 -16.40
CA ASN A 11 -25.53 14.80 -17.32
C ASN A 11 -24.05 15.14 -17.07
N LEU A 12 -23.24 14.15 -16.69
CA LEU A 12 -21.77 14.23 -16.70
C LEU A 12 -21.22 13.01 -17.47
N PRO A 13 -20.54 13.20 -18.62
CA PRO A 13 -20.20 12.12 -19.54
C PRO A 13 -18.75 11.66 -19.36
N TRP A 14 -18.44 10.85 -18.35
CA TRP A 14 -17.15 10.14 -18.27
C TRP A 14 -17.27 8.80 -17.55
N LEU A 15 -17.86 7.80 -18.22
CA LEU A 15 -17.75 6.38 -17.84
C LEU A 15 -18.28 5.52 -19.00
N HIS A 16 -17.50 5.36 -20.07
CA HIS A 16 -17.63 4.21 -20.99
C HIS A 16 -16.40 4.10 -21.89
N ARG A 17 -15.52 3.12 -21.61
CA ARG A 17 -14.83 2.23 -22.58
C ARG A 17 -13.83 1.31 -21.84
N GLY A 18 -13.85 0.02 -22.17
CA GLY A 18 -12.93 -1.03 -21.70
C GLY A 18 -13.67 -2.32 -21.29
N CYS A 19 -14.34 -2.99 -22.23
CA CYS A 19 -13.91 -4.28 -22.84
C CYS A 19 -14.03 -5.50 -21.90
N TYR A 20 -15.20 -6.16 -21.94
CA TYR A 20 -15.39 -7.56 -21.53
C TYR A 20 -15.42 -8.42 -22.79
N GLU A 21 -14.47 -9.33 -22.95
CA GLU A 21 -14.53 -10.41 -23.94
C GLU A 21 -15.54 -11.47 -23.50
N ARG A 22 -16.50 -11.76 -24.38
CA ARG A 22 -17.45 -12.87 -24.24
C ARG A 22 -16.83 -14.13 -24.80
N VAL A 23 -16.71 -15.17 -23.98
CA VAL A 23 -16.57 -16.54 -24.48
C VAL A 23 -17.96 -17.09 -24.77
N ASN A 24 -18.20 -17.39 -26.04
CA ASN A 24 -19.43 -17.92 -26.60
C ASN A 24 -19.35 -19.45 -26.59
N GLN A 25 -20.20 -20.17 -25.84
CA GLN A 25 -20.37 -21.62 -25.99
C GLN A 25 -21.72 -21.88 -26.67
N GLN A 26 -21.65 -22.27 -27.95
CA GLN A 26 -22.78 -22.77 -28.71
C GLN A 26 -22.98 -24.27 -28.48
N HIS A 27 -24.25 -24.64 -28.39
CA HIS A 27 -24.80 -25.99 -28.31
C HIS A 27 -24.45 -26.87 -29.51
N CYS A 28 -24.23 -28.16 -29.25
CA CYS A 28 -24.66 -29.24 -30.13
C CYS A 28 -25.35 -30.32 -29.28
N ALA A 29 -26.64 -30.55 -29.55
CA ALA A 29 -27.42 -31.68 -29.07
C ALA A 29 -27.17 -32.91 -29.96
N ASN A 30 -27.25 -34.14 -29.41
CA ASN A 30 -28.32 -35.14 -29.66
C ASN A 30 -28.04 -36.50 -28.94
N PRO A 31 -28.94 -37.50 -28.90
CA PRO A 31 -29.63 -37.87 -27.65
C PRO A 31 -29.61 -39.38 -27.32
N GLY A 32 -30.10 -39.71 -26.11
CA GLY A 32 -30.94 -40.89 -25.87
C GLY A 32 -30.26 -42.15 -25.32
N LEU A 33 -30.58 -42.51 -24.08
CA LEU A 33 -31.43 -43.66 -23.78
C LEU A 33 -31.82 -43.70 -22.29
N ARG A 34 -33.12 -43.99 -22.08
CA ARG A 34 -33.84 -44.30 -20.84
C ARG A 34 -33.11 -45.42 -20.06
N THR A 35 -33.15 -45.51 -18.73
CA THR A 35 -34.33 -45.98 -17.95
C THR A 35 -34.25 -45.67 -16.44
N GLN A 36 -35.42 -45.79 -15.80
CA GLN A 36 -35.80 -45.38 -14.44
C GLN A 36 -35.33 -46.30 -13.29
N LEU A 37 -35.07 -45.64 -12.14
CA LEU A 37 -35.47 -45.93 -10.74
C LEU A 37 -35.74 -47.37 -10.28
N VAL A 38 -35.08 -47.79 -9.17
CA VAL A 38 -35.72 -48.44 -8.01
C VAL A 38 -34.99 -48.08 -6.71
N HIS A 39 -35.76 -47.86 -5.64
CA HIS A 39 -35.40 -47.46 -4.27
C HIS A 39 -34.99 -48.64 -3.35
N THR A 40 -33.94 -48.43 -2.53
CA THR A 40 -33.69 -48.88 -1.11
C THR A 40 -33.65 -50.39 -0.75
N PRO A 41 -33.11 -50.83 0.43
CA PRO A 41 -32.46 -50.13 1.56
C PRO A 41 -31.10 -50.73 2.03
N LEU A 42 -30.47 -50.05 3.00
CA LEU A 42 -29.33 -50.50 3.83
C LEU A 42 -29.65 -51.74 4.69
N PRO A 43 -28.62 -52.52 5.07
CA PRO A 43 -28.49 -52.94 6.46
C PRO A 43 -27.09 -52.72 7.07
N GLN A 44 -27.10 -52.57 8.39
CA GLN A 44 -25.97 -52.44 9.29
C GLN A 44 -25.15 -53.74 9.42
N GLY A 45 -23.86 -53.59 9.74
CA GLY A 45 -23.22 -54.45 10.73
C GLY A 45 -21.97 -55.23 10.30
N GLN A 46 -20.94 -55.07 11.13
CA GLN A 46 -19.84 -56.02 11.43
C GLN A 46 -18.57 -55.99 10.57
N ASN A 47 -17.50 -55.51 11.22
CA ASN A 47 -16.10 -55.88 11.02
C ASN A 47 -15.94 -57.39 11.31
N PRO A 48 -15.01 -58.14 10.65
CA PRO A 48 -13.61 -58.10 11.13
C PRO A 48 -12.51 -58.39 10.08
N GLN A 49 -11.28 -58.01 10.48
CA GLN A 49 -9.99 -58.67 10.25
C GLN A 49 -9.40 -58.89 8.84
N SER A 50 -8.27 -58.19 8.66
CA SER A 50 -6.98 -58.65 8.12
C SER A 50 -6.90 -59.24 6.70
N CYS A 51 -6.17 -58.52 5.84
CA CYS A 51 -5.15 -59.11 4.97
C CYS A 51 -3.99 -58.10 4.77
N ARG A 52 -2.77 -58.60 4.98
CA ARG A 52 -1.48 -58.07 4.50
C ARG A 52 -1.49 -58.07 2.96
N GLU A 53 -0.65 -57.42 2.16
CA GLU A 53 0.79 -57.11 2.12
C GLU A 53 0.88 -56.12 0.89
N ASP A 54 1.70 -55.06 0.83
CA ASP A 54 3.05 -55.11 0.23
C ASP A 54 3.65 -53.68 0.16
N THR A 55 4.79 -53.44 0.85
CA THR A 55 6.15 -53.10 0.34
C THR A 55 6.28 -51.73 -0.36
N ILE A 56 6.91 -50.68 0.18
CA ILE A 56 8.35 -50.30 0.34
C ILE A 56 8.28 -48.75 0.24
N GLY A 57 8.93 -47.85 0.97
CA GLY A 57 10.09 -47.86 1.86
C GLY A 57 10.75 -46.48 1.67
N VAL A 58 10.67 -45.58 2.65
CA VAL A 58 11.44 -44.32 2.71
C VAL A 58 11.90 -44.11 4.16
N PRO A 59 13.20 -43.90 4.43
CA PRO A 59 13.73 -43.93 5.79
C PRO A 59 13.51 -42.61 6.53
N CYS A 60 12.89 -42.70 7.72
CA CYS A 60 12.94 -41.68 8.76
C CYS A 60 14.19 -41.88 9.62
N TRP A 61 14.94 -40.80 9.87
CA TRP A 61 15.89 -40.74 10.98
C TRP A 61 15.18 -40.12 12.19
N SER A 62 14.96 -40.96 13.19
CA SER A 62 14.51 -40.62 14.53
C SER A 62 15.70 -40.50 15.48
N PHE A 63 15.76 -39.43 16.27
CA PHE A 63 16.53 -39.41 17.52
C PHE A 63 15.56 -39.29 18.69
N SER A 64 15.63 -40.28 19.59
CA SER A 64 14.91 -40.31 20.87
C SER A 64 15.59 -39.41 21.92
N PRO A 65 14.83 -38.88 22.90
CA PRO A 65 15.35 -38.12 24.04
C PRO A 65 15.53 -38.99 25.29
N CYS A 66 16.39 -38.56 26.23
CA CYS A 66 16.45 -39.02 27.61
C CYS A 66 16.92 -37.88 28.55
N PRO A 67 16.65 -37.93 29.88
CA PRO A 67 16.03 -36.79 30.58
C PRO A 67 16.73 -36.27 31.85
N HIS A 68 16.22 -35.11 32.32
CA HIS A 68 16.12 -34.52 33.67
C HIS A 68 17.33 -34.31 34.61
N THR A 69 17.45 -33.06 35.12
CA THR A 69 17.29 -32.60 36.54
C THR A 69 17.78 -31.12 36.58
N GLY A 70 17.05 -30.12 37.08
CA GLY A 70 16.71 -29.83 38.48
C GLY A 70 17.63 -28.71 39.02
N GLY A 71 17.10 -27.52 39.38
CA GLY A 71 17.89 -26.50 40.09
C GLY A 71 17.36 -25.06 40.04
N THR A 72 17.25 -24.44 41.22
CA THR A 72 16.49 -23.23 41.58
C THR A 72 17.29 -21.91 41.56
N ALA A 73 16.56 -20.80 41.28
CA ALA A 73 16.65 -19.43 41.84
C ALA A 73 18.00 -18.69 42.07
N ARG A 74 18.14 -17.49 41.47
CA ARG A 74 18.39 -16.15 42.10
C ARG A 74 19.04 -15.15 41.11
N SER A 75 18.52 -13.93 41.05
CA SER A 75 19.23 -12.71 40.58
C SER A 75 20.22 -12.23 41.67
N PRO A 76 21.24 -11.37 41.41
CA PRO A 76 21.10 -10.00 40.86
C PRO A 76 22.25 -9.47 39.93
N ILE A 77 21.95 -8.33 39.31
CA ILE A 77 22.77 -7.30 38.60
C ILE A 77 24.02 -6.90 39.44
N PRO A 78 25.22 -6.52 38.89
CA PRO A 78 25.41 -5.30 38.07
C PRO A 78 26.51 -5.25 36.96
N LYS A 79 26.30 -4.26 36.07
CA LYS A 79 27.26 -3.55 35.16
C LYS A 79 28.56 -3.15 35.90
N PRO A 80 29.72 -2.84 35.24
CA PRO A 80 29.80 -1.84 34.16
C PRO A 80 30.97 -1.93 33.12
N ALA A 81 30.96 -0.92 32.24
CA ALA A 81 32.10 -0.23 31.61
C ALA A 81 32.62 -0.71 30.23
N ALA A 82 32.41 0.19 29.26
CA ALA A 82 33.36 0.80 28.32
C ALA A 82 34.40 -0.09 27.59
N GLY A 83 34.44 0.03 26.26
CA GLY A 83 35.59 -0.44 25.49
C GLY A 83 35.39 -0.44 23.98
N VAL A 84 35.82 0.66 23.37
CA VAL A 84 36.14 0.88 21.95
C VAL A 84 36.73 -0.37 21.26
N GLY A 85 36.35 -0.63 20.00
CA GLY A 85 37.11 -1.55 19.16
C GLY A 85 36.43 -1.95 17.86
N ALA A 86 36.78 -1.26 16.79
CA ALA A 86 36.44 -1.62 15.43
C ALA A 86 36.95 -3.02 15.05
N GLN A 87 36.14 -3.82 14.36
CA GLN A 87 36.66 -4.76 13.37
C GLN A 87 35.58 -5.12 12.34
N ARG A 88 35.77 -4.56 11.14
CA ARG A 88 35.25 -5.13 9.90
C ARG A 88 35.77 -6.55 9.78
N LEU A 89 34.87 -7.51 9.55
CA LEU A 89 35.24 -8.77 8.93
C LEU A 89 34.23 -9.10 7.84
N LEU A 90 34.78 -9.05 6.62
CA LEU A 90 34.24 -9.57 5.38
C LEU A 90 33.82 -11.03 5.57
N ILE A 91 32.60 -11.37 5.17
CA ILE A 91 32.29 -12.73 4.71
C ILE A 91 31.90 -12.60 3.25
N SER A 92 32.88 -12.94 2.41
CA SER A 92 32.73 -13.18 0.99
C SER A 92 32.51 -14.67 0.77
N ASN A 93 31.66 -14.97 -0.21
CA ASN A 93 31.54 -16.21 -0.98
C ASN A 93 31.02 -17.47 -0.28
N LEU A 94 29.91 -17.98 -0.81
CA LEU A 94 29.85 -19.33 -1.35
C LEU A 94 28.70 -19.44 -2.37
N TYR A 95 28.93 -20.28 -3.38
CA TYR A 95 28.05 -20.75 -4.47
C TYR A 95 28.17 -20.06 -5.84
N SER A 96 29.01 -20.70 -6.65
CA SER A 96 28.93 -20.74 -8.10
C SER A 96 28.82 -22.20 -8.55
N CYS A 97 28.34 -22.37 -9.78
CA CYS A 97 28.39 -23.54 -10.67
C CYS A 97 27.23 -24.56 -10.65
N LEU A 98 26.50 -24.57 -11.78
CA LEU A 98 25.99 -25.67 -12.62
C LEU A 98 24.86 -25.03 -13.48
N LEU A 99 24.82 -24.94 -14.82
CA LEU A 99 25.34 -25.75 -15.93
C LEU A 99 25.42 -24.91 -17.24
N SER A 100 26.25 -25.41 -18.16
CA SER A 100 26.65 -24.88 -19.49
C SER A 100 25.56 -24.79 -20.58
N PRO A 101 25.84 -24.07 -21.69
CA PRO A 101 24.88 -23.73 -22.74
C PRO A 101 24.83 -24.78 -23.87
N SER A 102 23.64 -24.99 -24.44
CA SER A 102 23.45 -25.74 -25.68
C SER A 102 22.94 -24.79 -26.76
N GLY A 103 23.74 -24.62 -27.80
CA GLY A 103 23.46 -23.73 -28.92
C GLY A 103 22.47 -24.32 -29.94
N HIS A 104 21.80 -23.43 -30.66
CA HIS A 104 21.35 -23.69 -32.01
C HIS A 104 21.66 -22.49 -32.91
N ARG A 105 22.50 -22.75 -33.90
CA ARG A 105 22.70 -21.91 -35.09
C ARG A 105 21.57 -22.20 -36.09
N HIS A 106 20.97 -21.16 -36.66
CA HIS A 106 20.37 -21.21 -37.99
C HIS A 106 20.94 -20.08 -38.87
N PRO A 107 21.13 -20.30 -40.19
CA PRO A 107 21.91 -19.44 -41.08
C PRO A 107 21.08 -18.29 -41.72
N PRO A 108 21.71 -17.38 -42.50
CA PRO A 108 21.19 -16.04 -42.76
C PRO A 108 20.48 -15.83 -44.10
N ARG A 109 19.64 -14.77 -44.11
CA ARG A 109 19.34 -13.79 -45.17
C ARG A 109 19.44 -14.20 -46.65
N THR A 110 18.32 -14.06 -47.35
CA THR A 110 18.28 -13.70 -48.78
C THR A 110 17.82 -12.25 -48.96
N ARG A 111 18.61 -11.50 -49.74
CA ARG A 111 18.31 -10.17 -50.30
C ARG A 111 17.67 -10.35 -51.68
N PHE A 112 16.57 -9.64 -51.93
CA PHE A 112 16.15 -9.06 -53.22
C PHE A 112 15.48 -7.75 -52.82
N GLY A 113 15.61 -6.59 -53.46
CA GLY A 113 15.99 -6.23 -54.81
C GLY A 113 15.19 -4.95 -55.08
N ALA A 114 15.86 -3.87 -55.44
CA ALA A 114 15.30 -2.52 -55.53
C ALA A 114 14.31 -2.34 -56.69
N GLY A 115 13.44 -1.33 -56.56
CA GLY A 115 12.99 -0.50 -57.69
C GLY A 115 11.48 -0.48 -57.94
N SER A 116 10.84 0.64 -57.61
CA SER A 116 10.16 1.48 -58.62
C SER A 116 9.51 2.70 -57.95
N ALA A 117 9.80 3.86 -58.53
CA ALA A 117 9.15 5.12 -58.28
C ALA A 117 7.87 5.22 -59.14
N GLN A 118 6.80 5.78 -58.59
CA GLN A 118 5.67 6.42 -59.27
C GLN A 118 4.81 7.09 -58.18
N SER A 119 4.83 8.41 -58.05
CA SER A 119 4.15 9.45 -58.82
C SER A 119 2.97 10.00 -58.02
N ARG A 120 3.06 11.31 -57.75
CA ARG A 120 2.06 12.17 -57.11
C ARG A 120 0.67 11.98 -57.71
N ALA A 121 -0.34 11.88 -56.84
CA ALA A 121 -1.70 12.30 -57.16
C ALA A 121 -2.18 13.27 -56.07
N ALA A 122 -2.44 14.50 -56.48
CA ALA A 122 -3.00 15.56 -55.67
C ALA A 122 -4.50 15.32 -55.45
N GLN A 123 -4.95 15.40 -54.20
CA GLN A 123 -6.36 15.60 -53.88
C GLN A 123 -6.51 16.93 -53.14
N ARG A 124 -7.20 17.85 -53.81
CA ARG A 124 -7.68 19.13 -53.26
C ARG A 124 -8.78 18.84 -52.24
N VAL A 125 -8.66 19.43 -51.05
CA VAL A 125 -9.76 19.57 -50.07
C VAL A 125 -10.11 21.06 -50.00
N PRO A 126 -11.40 21.44 -49.95
CA PRO A 126 -11.81 22.84 -50.02
C PRO A 126 -11.52 23.60 -48.73
N ALA A 127 -11.22 24.89 -48.89
CA ALA A 127 -11.05 25.87 -47.82
C ALA A 127 -12.37 26.16 -47.10
N GLY A 128 -12.30 26.30 -45.78
CA GLY A 128 -13.38 26.85 -44.97
C GLY A 128 -13.40 26.34 -43.53
N MET A 129 -12.47 26.80 -42.69
CA MET A 129 -12.76 27.00 -41.26
C MET A 129 -11.67 27.87 -40.63
N GLU A 130 -12.13 28.85 -39.87
CA GLU A 130 -11.38 29.92 -39.24
C GLU A 130 -10.20 29.42 -38.42
N ALA A 131 -9.07 30.12 -38.51
CA ALA A 131 -7.94 29.93 -37.63
C ALA A 131 -8.36 30.39 -36.21
N GLY A 132 -8.79 29.44 -35.39
CA GLY A 132 -8.83 29.61 -33.95
C GLY A 132 -7.41 29.83 -33.45
N ASP A 133 -7.18 31.00 -32.85
CA ASP A 133 -5.97 31.39 -32.17
C ASP A 133 -5.73 30.45 -30.98
N GLY A 134 -5.15 29.28 -31.28
CA GLY A 134 -4.70 28.32 -30.30
C GLY A 134 -3.48 28.89 -29.61
N LYS A 135 -3.70 29.71 -28.57
CA LYS A 135 -2.68 29.94 -27.56
C LYS A 135 -2.27 28.56 -27.03
N GLU A 136 -1.12 28.10 -27.47
CA GLU A 136 -0.33 27.11 -26.75
C GLU A 136 -0.17 27.67 -25.33
N GLU A 137 -0.98 27.18 -24.39
CA GLU A 137 -0.77 27.47 -22.98
C GLU A 137 0.61 26.94 -22.64
N SER A 138 1.57 27.85 -22.50
CA SER A 138 2.87 27.56 -21.90
C SER A 138 2.63 26.75 -20.63
N PRO A 139 3.23 25.55 -20.48
CA PRO A 139 2.94 24.68 -19.35
C PRO A 139 3.14 25.47 -18.05
N GLN A 140 2.06 25.66 -17.29
CA GLN A 140 2.14 26.41 -16.04
C GLN A 140 3.17 25.74 -15.12
N PRO A 141 3.96 26.52 -14.36
CA PRO A 141 4.94 25.96 -13.44
C PRO A 141 4.28 24.95 -12.49
N MET A 142 4.92 23.80 -12.28
CA MET A 142 4.47 22.77 -11.35
C MET A 142 4.58 23.30 -9.90
N ALA A 143 3.58 24.05 -9.45
CA ALA A 143 3.52 24.59 -8.10
C ALA A 143 2.90 23.56 -7.14
N LEU A 144 3.50 23.36 -5.96
CA LEU A 144 3.01 22.41 -4.95
C LEU A 144 1.55 22.66 -4.53
N SER A 145 1.15 23.94 -4.45
CA SER A 145 -0.21 24.35 -4.09
C SER A 145 -1.30 23.81 -5.03
N ARG A 146 -1.00 23.62 -6.32
CA ARG A 146 -1.93 23.03 -7.31
C ARG A 146 -2.32 21.60 -6.94
N PHE A 147 -1.41 20.89 -6.30
CA PHE A 147 -1.59 19.51 -5.83
C PHE A 147 -1.92 19.44 -4.35
N GLN A 148 -2.24 20.60 -3.75
CA GLN A 148 -2.53 20.74 -2.32
C GLN A 148 -1.38 20.30 -1.41
N LEU A 149 -0.15 20.35 -1.90
CA LEU A 149 1.04 19.97 -1.15
C LEU A 149 1.59 21.18 -0.41
N SER A 150 1.99 20.93 0.83
CA SER A 150 2.60 21.96 1.66
C SER A 150 4.09 22.08 1.35
N GLU A 151 4.59 23.33 1.28
CA GLU A 151 6.03 23.60 1.21
C GLU A 151 6.78 23.10 2.46
N GLU A 152 6.13 23.07 3.61
CA GLU A 152 6.75 22.61 4.86
C GLU A 152 6.50 21.11 5.10
N TYR A 153 5.32 20.62 4.75
CA TYR A 153 4.82 19.30 5.15
C TYR A 153 4.69 18.29 4.00
N GLY A 154 4.87 18.71 2.74
CA GLY A 154 4.73 17.84 1.58
C GLY A 154 3.30 17.29 1.46
N PHE A 155 3.18 15.97 1.46
CA PHE A 155 1.89 15.27 1.42
C PHE A 155 1.16 15.19 2.77
N LEU A 156 1.83 15.50 3.88
CA LEU A 156 1.16 15.53 5.20
C LEU A 156 0.15 16.68 5.22
N LEU A 157 -1.01 16.43 5.84
CA LEU A 157 -2.00 17.48 6.11
C LEU A 157 -1.41 18.41 7.19
N PRO A 158 -1.21 19.71 6.91
CA PRO A 158 -0.62 20.63 7.89
C PRO A 158 -1.61 20.94 9.00
N ASN A 159 -1.17 20.80 10.26
CA ASN A 159 -1.95 21.06 11.47
C ASN A 159 -3.38 20.49 11.40
N PRO A 160 -3.53 19.15 11.30
CA PRO A 160 -4.84 18.52 11.16
C PRO A 160 -5.80 18.97 12.27
N LEU A 161 -7.06 19.16 11.91
CA LEU A 161 -8.13 19.40 12.87
C LEU A 161 -8.25 18.21 13.82
N THR A 162 -8.43 18.45 15.11
CA THR A 162 -8.48 17.40 16.14
C THR A 162 -9.89 17.12 16.65
N GLU A 163 -10.83 18.02 16.44
CA GLU A 163 -12.22 17.92 16.90
C GLU A 163 -13.18 18.35 15.78
N LEU A 164 -14.24 17.59 15.57
CA LEU A 164 -15.32 17.97 14.66
C LEU A 164 -16.31 18.92 15.36
N PRO A 165 -17.15 19.65 14.60
CA PRO A 165 -18.22 20.46 15.17
C PRO A 165 -19.13 19.66 16.12
N PRO A 166 -19.74 20.27 17.15
CA PRO A 166 -20.50 19.56 18.20
C PRO A 166 -21.63 18.65 17.68
N SER A 167 -22.19 18.94 16.50
CA SER A 167 -23.17 18.05 15.84
C SER A 167 -22.64 16.66 15.52
N TYR A 168 -21.32 16.49 15.48
CA TYR A 168 -20.61 15.24 15.21
C TYR A 168 -20.00 14.59 16.46
N SER A 169 -20.34 15.08 17.66
CA SER A 169 -19.86 14.49 18.91
C SER A 169 -20.13 12.98 19.03
N PRO A 170 -21.26 12.41 18.53
CA PRO A 170 -21.47 10.96 18.61
C PRO A 170 -20.39 10.13 17.91
N TRP A 171 -19.73 10.67 16.87
CA TRP A 171 -18.58 10.01 16.25
C TRP A 171 -17.31 10.18 17.09
N MET A 172 -17.06 11.41 17.56
CA MET A 172 -15.87 11.74 18.35
C MET A 172 -15.84 11.00 19.69
N ASP A 173 -16.97 10.93 20.40
CA ASP A 173 -17.09 10.23 21.69
C ASP A 173 -16.64 8.76 21.56
N ILE A 174 -17.10 8.06 20.51
CA ILE A 174 -16.71 6.66 20.26
C ILE A 174 -15.23 6.59 19.86
N ALA A 175 -14.75 7.56 19.07
CA ALA A 175 -13.36 7.57 18.59
C ALA A 175 -12.35 7.78 19.73
N HIS A 176 -12.66 8.63 20.72
CA HIS A 176 -11.81 8.86 21.89
C HIS A 176 -11.70 7.64 22.81
N GLU A 177 -12.76 6.82 22.90
CA GLU A 177 -12.80 5.59 23.70
C GLU A 177 -12.53 4.32 22.86
N LEU A 178 -12.11 4.48 21.60
CA LEU A 178 -12.08 3.39 20.63
C LEU A 178 -11.24 2.19 21.09
N PRO A 179 -9.99 2.34 21.58
CA PRO A 179 -9.21 1.21 22.06
C PRO A 179 -9.89 0.46 23.22
N GLN A 180 -10.51 1.20 24.16
CA GLN A 180 -11.19 0.64 25.33
C GLN A 180 -12.44 -0.12 24.91
N LEU A 181 -13.25 0.46 24.02
CA LEU A 181 -14.47 -0.17 23.51
C LEU A 181 -14.17 -1.46 22.71
N ILE A 182 -13.04 -1.50 21.99
CA ILE A 182 -12.59 -2.72 21.31
C ILE A 182 -12.16 -3.77 22.34
N ALA A 183 -11.30 -3.39 23.30
CA ALA A 183 -10.80 -4.30 24.32
C ALA A 183 -11.91 -4.87 25.23
N SER A 184 -12.96 -4.10 25.48
CA SER A 184 -14.12 -4.53 26.27
C SER A 184 -15.21 -5.19 25.42
N HIS A 185 -14.99 -5.40 24.12
CA HIS A 185 -15.93 -5.96 23.16
C HIS A 185 -17.28 -5.19 23.03
N GLN A 186 -17.29 -3.90 23.33
CA GLN A 186 -18.51 -3.06 23.35
C GLN A 186 -18.67 -2.16 22.12
N LEU A 187 -17.63 -1.99 21.29
CA LEU A 187 -17.67 -1.07 20.16
C LEU A 187 -18.83 -1.37 19.20
N ARG A 188 -19.06 -2.62 18.82
CA ARG A 188 -20.19 -2.99 17.94
C ARG A 188 -21.55 -2.55 18.50
N ALA A 189 -21.79 -2.80 19.78
CA ALA A 189 -23.03 -2.38 20.45
C ALA A 189 -23.16 -0.86 20.45
N ARG A 190 -22.07 -0.14 20.73
CA ARG A 190 -22.04 1.32 20.73
C ARG A 190 -22.30 1.92 19.34
N ILE A 191 -21.74 1.32 18.30
CA ILE A 191 -21.99 1.71 16.90
C ILE A 191 -23.45 1.46 16.52
N HIS A 192 -24.07 0.36 16.92
CA HIS A 192 -25.50 0.14 16.63
C HIS A 192 -26.43 1.17 17.29
N GLN A 193 -26.04 1.74 18.44
CA GLN A 193 -26.78 2.80 19.13
C GLN A 193 -26.45 4.20 18.60
N MET A 194 -25.40 4.35 17.79
CA MET A 194 -24.97 5.63 17.24
C MET A 194 -26.03 6.18 16.27
N PRO A 195 -26.45 7.44 16.39
CA PRO A 195 -27.35 8.04 15.41
C PRO A 195 -26.67 8.11 14.03
N GLN A 196 -27.45 7.94 12.95
CA GLN A 196 -26.96 8.26 11.62
C GLN A 196 -26.89 9.79 11.46
N LEU A 197 -25.68 10.34 11.37
CA LEU A 197 -25.47 11.78 11.19
C LEU A 197 -25.41 12.16 9.70
N ASN A 198 -25.86 13.38 9.39
CA ASN A 198 -25.80 13.95 8.04
C ASN A 198 -24.43 14.59 7.78
N THR A 199 -23.80 14.27 6.66
CA THR A 199 -22.49 14.78 6.23
C THR A 199 -22.54 16.18 5.58
N GLN A 200 -23.72 16.66 5.21
CA GLN A 200 -23.92 17.95 4.51
C GLN A 200 -23.47 19.18 5.30
N HIS A 201 -23.32 19.07 6.63
CA HIS A 201 -22.85 20.17 7.47
C HIS A 201 -21.33 20.15 7.70
N LEU A 202 -20.59 19.16 7.17
CA LEU A 202 -19.13 19.18 7.18
C LEU A 202 -18.64 20.26 6.21
N GLN A 203 -17.81 21.16 6.71
CA GLN A 203 -17.32 22.31 5.96
C GLN A 203 -15.82 22.21 5.71
N GLY A 204 -15.45 22.46 4.47
CA GLY A 204 -14.05 22.50 4.08
C GLY A 204 -13.36 21.14 4.14
N ARG A 205 -12.06 21.17 3.88
CA ARG A 205 -11.26 19.96 3.65
C ARG A 205 -10.79 19.36 4.98
N GLU A 206 -10.55 20.21 5.97
CA GLU A 206 -10.06 19.86 7.29
C GLU A 206 -11.09 19.02 8.05
N GLU A 207 -12.36 19.43 8.06
CA GLU A 207 -13.44 18.64 8.67
C GLU A 207 -13.69 17.34 7.91
N LEU A 208 -13.64 17.35 6.57
CA LEU A 208 -13.79 16.14 5.77
C LEU A 208 -12.69 15.12 6.06
N HIS A 209 -11.43 15.53 6.16
CA HIS A 209 -10.32 14.63 6.51
C HIS A 209 -10.46 14.07 7.93
N LEU A 210 -10.81 14.90 8.92
CA LEU A 210 -11.03 14.40 10.28
C LEU A 210 -12.23 13.45 10.34
N ALA A 211 -13.32 13.74 9.63
CA ALA A 211 -14.47 12.84 9.55
C ALA A 211 -14.10 11.50 8.88
N HIS A 212 -13.34 11.52 7.80
CA HIS A 212 -12.87 10.29 7.14
C HIS A 212 -11.93 9.49 8.05
N LEU A 213 -11.02 10.17 8.75
CA LEU A 213 -10.15 9.56 9.76
C LEU A 213 -10.97 8.86 10.85
N VAL A 214 -11.93 9.55 11.47
CA VAL A 214 -12.76 8.98 12.53
C VAL A 214 -13.58 7.80 12.01
N LEU A 215 -14.34 7.98 10.93
CA LEU A 215 -15.22 6.95 10.38
C LEU A 215 -14.45 5.71 9.89
N SER A 216 -13.25 5.90 9.35
CA SER A 216 -12.38 4.78 8.97
C SER A 216 -11.86 4.02 10.17
N PHE A 217 -11.41 4.67 11.24
CA PHE A 217 -10.98 4.02 12.48
C PHE A 217 -12.13 3.26 13.16
N LEU A 218 -13.32 3.87 13.25
CA LEU A 218 -14.52 3.18 13.75
C LEU A 218 -14.86 1.95 12.91
N THR A 219 -14.74 2.05 11.59
CA THR A 219 -14.95 0.92 10.67
C THR A 219 -13.95 -0.20 10.91
N MET A 220 -12.65 0.09 11.00
CA MET A 220 -11.64 -0.94 11.25
C MET A 220 -11.83 -1.61 12.61
N GLY A 221 -12.16 -0.83 13.64
CA GLY A 221 -12.51 -1.35 14.97
C GLY A 221 -13.73 -2.25 14.91
N TYR A 222 -14.82 -1.81 14.27
CA TYR A 222 -16.07 -2.57 14.17
C TYR A 222 -15.86 -3.93 13.47
N VAL A 223 -15.11 -3.91 12.35
CA VAL A 223 -14.85 -5.10 11.54
C VAL A 223 -13.98 -6.09 12.31
N TRP A 224 -12.87 -5.62 12.88
CA TRP A 224 -11.82 -6.48 13.42
C TRP A 224 -11.79 -6.64 14.94
N GLN A 225 -12.77 -6.08 15.69
CA GLN A 225 -12.87 -6.21 17.16
C GLN A 225 -12.69 -7.66 17.64
N GLU A 226 -13.30 -8.63 16.96
CA GLU A 226 -13.26 -10.06 17.33
C GLU A 226 -12.16 -10.83 16.58
N GLY A 227 -11.21 -10.12 15.97
CA GLY A 227 -10.24 -10.69 15.06
C GLY A 227 -10.87 -11.38 13.85
N GLU A 228 -10.26 -12.48 13.39
CA GLU A 228 -10.71 -13.21 12.19
C GLU A 228 -11.89 -14.17 12.45
N GLU A 229 -12.12 -14.58 13.70
CA GLU A 229 -13.13 -15.58 14.06
C GLU A 229 -14.55 -15.00 14.11
N GLY A 230 -14.68 -13.68 14.24
CA GLY A 230 -15.95 -12.97 14.28
C GLY A 230 -16.15 -12.01 13.11
N SER A 231 -15.76 -12.41 11.89
CA SER A 231 -15.79 -11.53 10.72
C SER A 231 -17.21 -11.06 10.39
N VAL A 232 -17.40 -9.74 10.40
CA VAL A 232 -18.70 -9.11 10.07
C VAL A 232 -18.86 -9.02 8.57
N LYS A 233 -20.07 -9.31 8.09
CA LYS A 233 -20.39 -9.25 6.65
C LYS A 233 -21.00 -7.92 6.24
N VAL A 234 -21.47 -7.12 7.20
CA VAL A 234 -22.24 -5.90 6.97
C VAL A 234 -21.71 -4.79 7.87
N LEU A 235 -21.39 -3.65 7.27
CA LEU A 235 -21.18 -2.38 7.96
C LEU A 235 -22.53 -1.70 8.15
N PRO A 236 -22.97 -1.40 9.40
CA PRO A 236 -24.28 -0.83 9.68
C PRO A 236 -24.50 0.50 8.99
N ARG A 237 -25.73 0.75 8.54
CA ARG A 237 -26.11 1.93 7.75
C ARG A 237 -25.67 3.27 8.36
N ASN A 238 -25.81 3.40 9.67
CA ASN A 238 -25.47 4.61 10.43
C ASN A 238 -23.96 4.95 10.43
N LEU A 239 -23.10 3.98 10.12
CA LEU A 239 -21.67 4.17 9.88
C LEU A 239 -21.34 4.14 8.37
N ALA A 240 -21.94 3.22 7.62
CA ALA A 240 -21.65 2.98 6.21
C ALA A 240 -22.01 4.16 5.29
N VAL A 241 -23.21 4.74 5.47
CA VAL A 241 -23.70 5.86 4.64
C VAL A 241 -22.84 7.11 4.81
N PRO A 242 -22.62 7.65 6.02
CA PRO A 242 -21.80 8.86 6.16
C PRO A 242 -20.34 8.60 5.76
N PHE A 243 -19.80 7.40 6.03
CA PHE A 243 -18.45 7.08 5.60
C PHE A 243 -18.32 7.13 4.08
N TRP A 244 -19.25 6.48 3.36
CA TRP A 244 -19.30 6.54 1.90
C TRP A 244 -19.41 7.98 1.37
N GLU A 245 -20.29 8.79 1.92
CA GLU A 245 -20.48 10.18 1.48
C GLU A 245 -19.21 11.02 1.65
N VAL A 246 -18.55 10.92 2.81
CA VAL A 246 -17.26 11.62 3.06
C VAL A 246 -16.16 11.09 2.14
N SER A 247 -16.07 9.77 1.95
CA SER A 247 -15.12 9.15 1.02
C SER A 247 -15.29 9.68 -0.40
N GLN A 248 -16.53 9.80 -0.89
CA GLN A 248 -16.83 10.34 -2.21
C GLN A 248 -16.47 11.83 -2.31
N ALA A 249 -16.72 12.63 -1.27
CA ALA A 249 -16.35 14.05 -1.24
C ALA A 249 -14.82 14.25 -1.32
N LEU A 250 -14.04 13.37 -0.70
CA LEU A 250 -12.58 13.40 -0.73
C LEU A 250 -11.97 12.69 -1.95
N GLY A 251 -12.76 11.90 -2.68
CA GLY A 251 -12.27 11.02 -3.74
C GLY A 251 -11.35 9.89 -3.23
N LEU A 252 -11.64 9.40 -2.03
CA LEU A 252 -10.99 8.26 -1.37
C LEU A 252 -11.97 7.06 -1.28
N PRO A 253 -11.47 5.83 -1.11
CA PRO A 253 -12.34 4.68 -0.84
C PRO A 253 -12.80 4.64 0.63
N PRO A 254 -13.97 4.06 0.95
CA PRO A 254 -14.50 3.94 2.31
C PRO A 254 -13.81 2.82 3.10
N ILE A 255 -12.49 2.92 3.27
CA ILE A 255 -11.64 2.09 4.13
C ILE A 255 -10.56 2.98 4.74
N LEU A 256 -9.95 2.56 5.85
CA LEU A 256 -8.76 3.22 6.37
C LEU A 256 -7.62 3.21 5.35
N THR A 257 -7.20 4.40 4.92
CA THR A 257 -6.09 4.59 3.99
C THR A 257 -4.85 5.17 4.68
N HIS A 258 -3.71 5.17 3.99
CA HIS A 258 -2.51 5.88 4.45
C HIS A 258 -2.73 7.38 4.63
N ALA A 259 -3.62 7.99 3.82
CA ALA A 259 -3.97 9.40 3.95
C ALA A 259 -4.63 9.72 5.30
N ASP A 260 -5.45 8.80 5.77
CA ASP A 260 -6.07 8.89 7.10
C ASP A 260 -5.05 8.56 8.18
N PHE A 261 -4.52 7.34 8.11
CA PHE A 261 -3.78 6.69 9.18
C PHE A 261 -2.47 7.39 9.51
N ILE A 262 -1.82 8.01 8.51
CA ILE A 262 -0.52 8.68 8.65
C ILE A 262 -0.62 10.18 8.36
N LEU A 263 -1.13 10.57 7.18
CA LEU A 263 -0.99 11.95 6.71
C LEU A 263 -1.84 12.95 7.50
N ALA A 264 -2.99 12.51 8.02
CA ALA A 264 -3.93 13.34 8.78
C ALA A 264 -3.99 13.00 10.29
N ASN A 265 -3.47 11.86 10.73
CA ASN A 265 -3.62 11.39 12.12
C ASN A 265 -2.46 11.82 13.03
N TRP A 266 -2.27 13.13 13.21
CA TRP A 266 -1.24 13.63 14.11
C TRP A 266 -1.55 15.02 14.64
N ARG A 267 -1.09 15.30 15.86
CA ARG A 267 -1.04 16.65 16.42
C ARG A 267 0.22 16.85 17.25
N ARG A 268 0.58 18.11 17.45
CA ARG A 268 1.62 18.48 18.42
C ARG A 268 1.00 18.57 19.82
N LYS A 269 1.71 18.07 20.83
CA LYS A 269 1.35 18.25 22.25
C LYS A 269 1.57 19.70 22.68
N ASP A 270 2.75 20.23 22.38
CA ASP A 270 3.06 21.65 22.41
C ASP A 270 3.06 22.20 20.97
N PRO A 271 2.08 23.04 20.60
CA PRO A 271 1.99 23.65 19.27
C PRO A 271 3.24 24.42 18.85
N SER A 272 4.00 24.96 19.81
CA SER A 272 5.25 25.70 19.57
C SER A 272 6.50 24.82 19.55
N GLY A 273 6.37 23.55 19.96
CA GLY A 273 7.47 22.60 20.05
C GLY A 273 7.88 21.98 18.70
N PRO A 274 9.02 21.29 18.68
CA PRO A 274 9.56 20.67 17.46
C PRO A 274 8.69 19.52 16.96
N LEU A 275 8.83 19.18 15.68
CA LEU A 275 8.17 18.04 15.05
C LEU A 275 8.96 16.74 15.33
N GLU A 276 9.00 16.33 16.60
CA GLU A 276 9.68 15.13 17.08
C GLU A 276 8.69 14.19 17.76
N ILE A 277 8.92 12.87 17.71
CA ILE A 277 7.99 11.85 18.27
C ILE A 277 7.56 12.20 19.70
N LYS A 278 8.47 12.68 20.56
CA LYS A 278 8.16 13.07 21.95
C LYS A 278 7.06 14.13 22.06
N ASN A 279 7.00 15.06 21.11
CA ASN A 279 6.05 16.16 21.03
C ASN A 279 4.86 15.87 20.10
N LEU A 280 4.78 14.66 19.55
CA LEU A 280 3.69 14.26 18.66
C LEU A 280 2.82 13.20 19.32
N GLU A 281 1.57 13.16 18.89
CA GLU A 281 0.64 12.07 19.21
C GLU A 281 -0.38 11.89 18.08
N PRO A 282 -0.87 10.66 17.86
CA PRO A 282 -2.03 10.44 16.99
C PRO A 282 -3.28 11.11 17.55
N ILE A 283 -4.19 11.50 16.65
CA ILE A 283 -5.49 12.06 17.02
C ILE A 283 -6.43 10.93 17.45
N ILE A 284 -6.51 9.87 16.64
CA ILE A 284 -7.30 8.67 16.92
C ILE A 284 -6.37 7.44 16.95
N SER A 285 -6.62 6.53 17.88
CA SER A 285 -5.84 5.31 18.07
C SER A 285 -6.69 4.05 18.01
N LEU A 286 -6.09 2.99 17.49
CA LEU A 286 -6.56 1.60 17.55
C LEU A 286 -5.79 0.84 18.65
N PRO A 287 -6.12 -0.44 18.93
CA PRO A 287 -5.30 -1.24 19.84
C PRO A 287 -3.85 -1.38 19.38
N GLY A 288 -2.92 -1.40 20.33
CA GLY A 288 -1.47 -1.46 20.11
C GLY A 288 -0.67 -0.46 20.93
N GLY A 289 -1.33 0.46 21.64
CA GLY A 289 -0.72 1.39 22.59
C GLY A 289 0.46 2.17 21.99
N GLU A 290 1.54 2.30 22.75
CA GLU A 290 2.74 3.02 22.31
C GLU A 290 3.37 2.45 21.03
N SER A 291 3.22 1.15 20.75
CA SER A 291 3.71 0.58 19.48
C SER A 291 2.90 1.04 18.27
N LEU A 292 1.59 1.27 18.43
CA LEU A 292 0.78 1.86 17.36
C LEU A 292 1.15 3.33 17.16
N HIS A 293 1.30 4.08 18.26
CA HIS A 293 1.75 5.47 18.20
C HIS A 293 3.11 5.57 17.50
N GLY A 294 4.06 4.73 17.89
CA GLY A 294 5.37 4.61 17.24
C GLY A 294 5.26 4.32 15.75
N PHE A 295 4.43 3.36 15.34
CA PHE A 295 4.26 3.01 13.94
C PHE A 295 3.72 4.17 13.10
N ILE A 296 2.71 4.89 13.62
CA ILE A 296 2.14 6.07 12.96
C ILE A 296 3.18 7.19 12.86
N LEU A 297 3.80 7.56 13.99
CA LEU A 297 4.66 8.73 14.08
C LEU A 297 6.01 8.54 13.38
N VAL A 298 6.60 7.34 13.43
CA VAL A 298 7.82 7.04 12.64
C VAL A 298 7.50 7.14 11.14
N THR A 299 6.37 6.59 10.69
CA THR A 299 5.97 6.67 9.28
C THR A 299 5.68 8.11 8.86
N LEU A 300 5.08 8.92 9.74
CA LEU A 300 4.91 10.36 9.52
C LEU A 300 6.26 11.08 9.38
N LEU A 301 7.27 10.74 10.19
CA LEU A 301 8.59 11.33 10.06
C LEU A 301 9.29 10.95 8.76
N VAL A 302 9.05 9.75 8.23
CA VAL A 302 9.51 9.35 6.89
C VAL A 302 8.88 10.24 5.82
N GLU A 303 7.56 10.47 5.87
CA GLU A 303 6.86 11.38 4.96
C GLU A 303 7.39 12.82 5.07
N LYS A 304 7.65 13.29 6.30
CA LYS A 304 8.22 14.63 6.54
C LYS A 304 9.64 14.76 6.00
N ALA A 305 10.47 13.73 6.15
CA ALA A 305 11.84 13.71 5.65
C ALA A 305 11.90 13.73 4.11
N ALA A 306 10.84 13.29 3.44
CA ALA A 306 10.74 13.31 1.98
C ALA A 306 10.53 14.71 1.39
N VAL A 307 10.11 15.71 2.19
CA VAL A 307 9.73 17.05 1.69
C VAL A 307 10.80 17.71 0.81
N PRO A 308 12.09 17.73 1.18
CA PRO A 308 13.13 18.26 0.30
C PRO A 308 13.22 17.51 -1.04
N GLY A 309 13.00 16.19 -1.04
CA GLY A 309 12.98 15.36 -2.25
C GLY A 309 11.78 15.65 -3.16
N ILE A 310 10.62 15.96 -2.59
CA ILE A 310 9.43 16.41 -3.35
C ILE A 310 9.74 17.75 -4.05
N LYS A 311 10.40 18.69 -3.37
CA LYS A 311 10.82 19.95 -3.98
C LYS A 311 11.89 19.74 -5.06
N ALA A 312 12.85 18.87 -4.78
CA ALA A 312 13.88 18.48 -5.74
C ALA A 312 13.28 17.86 -7.01
N THR A 313 12.17 17.12 -6.89
CA THR A 313 11.43 16.58 -8.05
C THR A 313 10.92 17.69 -8.97
N ILE A 314 10.29 18.72 -8.41
CA ILE A 314 9.83 19.88 -9.19
C ILE A 314 11.01 20.62 -9.82
N GLN A 315 12.08 20.83 -9.06
CA GLN A 315 13.28 21.51 -9.54
C GLN A 315 13.94 20.74 -10.69
N ALA A 316 14.00 19.40 -10.61
CA ALA A 316 14.52 18.54 -11.66
C ALA A 316 13.67 18.65 -12.93
N ILE A 317 12.35 18.59 -12.82
CA ILE A 317 11.44 18.74 -13.97
C ILE A 317 11.61 20.11 -14.64
N HIS A 318 11.68 21.18 -13.84
CA HIS A 318 11.91 22.52 -14.36
C HIS A 318 13.28 22.62 -15.05
N ALA A 319 14.33 22.04 -14.45
CA ALA A 319 15.66 22.03 -15.03
C ALA A 319 15.70 21.27 -16.37
N LEU A 320 15.00 20.14 -16.48
CA LEU A 320 14.87 19.38 -17.73
C LEU A 320 14.19 20.18 -18.83
N GLN A 321 13.11 20.91 -18.50
CA GLN A 321 12.39 21.75 -19.47
C GLN A 321 13.25 22.91 -20.01
N HIS A 322 14.24 23.36 -19.25
CA HIS A 322 15.10 24.49 -19.60
C HIS A 322 16.53 24.08 -19.98
N LEU A 323 16.80 22.76 -20.02
CA LEU A 323 18.13 22.19 -20.28
C LEU A 323 19.22 22.76 -19.34
N ASP A 324 18.88 22.97 -18.07
CA ASP A 324 19.80 23.51 -17.04
C ASP A 324 20.43 22.37 -16.24
N ASP A 325 21.54 21.85 -16.76
CA ASP A 325 22.25 20.70 -16.17
C ASP A 325 22.81 20.98 -14.76
N GLU A 326 23.19 22.22 -14.45
CA GLU A 326 23.68 22.60 -13.11
C GLU A 326 22.56 22.62 -12.06
N ARG A 327 21.37 23.10 -12.42
CA ARG A 327 20.20 22.96 -11.53
C ARG A 327 19.76 21.51 -11.41
N LEU A 328 19.78 20.75 -12.50
CA LEU A 328 19.44 19.34 -12.48
C LEU A 328 20.36 18.55 -11.56
N HIS A 329 21.67 18.76 -11.66
CA HIS A 329 22.67 18.12 -10.80
C HIS A 329 22.38 18.38 -9.31
N ARG A 330 22.14 19.64 -8.92
CA ARG A 330 21.80 20.00 -7.54
C ARG A 330 20.48 19.39 -7.07
N ALA A 331 19.47 19.35 -7.94
CA ALA A 331 18.18 18.72 -7.63
C ALA A 331 18.36 17.22 -7.35
N LEU A 332 19.14 16.50 -8.17
CA LEU A 332 19.43 15.08 -7.94
C LEU A 332 20.19 14.84 -6.62
N GLN A 333 21.17 15.69 -6.29
CA GLN A 333 21.85 15.61 -5.00
C GLN A 333 20.87 15.82 -3.83
N GLY A 334 19.97 16.79 -3.94
CA GLY A 334 18.93 17.05 -2.94
C GLY A 334 17.95 15.88 -2.79
N LEU A 335 17.58 15.22 -3.89
CA LEU A 335 16.72 14.05 -3.89
C LEU A 335 17.41 12.86 -3.18
N ALA A 336 18.66 12.55 -3.52
CA ALA A 336 19.42 11.48 -2.88
C ALA A 336 19.57 11.71 -1.36
N ALA A 337 19.87 12.94 -0.95
CA ALA A 337 19.96 13.30 0.46
C ALA A 337 18.63 13.11 1.20
N ALA A 338 17.51 13.54 0.61
CA ALA A 338 16.18 13.36 1.18
C ALA A 338 15.81 11.88 1.36
N ILE A 339 16.13 11.03 0.37
CA ILE A 339 15.92 9.58 0.49
C ILE A 339 16.77 8.99 1.61
N GLY A 340 18.01 9.45 1.78
CA GLY A 340 18.86 9.05 2.92
C GLY A 340 18.27 9.48 4.27
N ASP A 341 17.66 10.65 4.37
CA ASP A 341 17.01 11.11 5.60
C ASP A 341 15.70 10.36 5.88
N MET A 342 14.95 9.99 4.84
CA MET A 342 13.81 9.06 4.97
C MET A 342 14.26 7.71 5.55
N ASP A 343 15.39 7.18 5.09
CA ASP A 343 15.92 5.92 5.61
C ASP A 343 16.30 6.01 7.08
N LYS A 344 16.98 7.09 7.50
CA LYS A 344 17.29 7.34 8.92
C LYS A 344 16.02 7.44 9.77
N ALA A 345 14.97 8.10 9.26
CA ALA A 345 13.69 8.17 9.95
C ALA A 345 13.06 6.78 10.09
N LEU A 346 13.06 5.99 9.02
CA LEU A 346 12.51 4.63 8.99
C LEU A 346 13.21 3.70 10.01
N GLN A 347 14.52 3.85 10.22
CA GLN A 347 15.28 3.06 11.19
C GLN A 347 14.81 3.24 12.64
N GLN A 348 14.20 4.39 12.99
CA GLN A 348 13.61 4.62 14.32
C GLN A 348 12.45 3.67 14.63
N MET A 349 11.91 2.95 13.64
CA MET A 349 10.89 1.92 13.85
C MET A 349 11.30 0.92 14.94
N HIS A 350 12.60 0.61 15.04
CA HIS A 350 13.16 -0.30 16.04
C HIS A 350 13.05 0.19 17.49
N ASP A 351 13.01 1.50 17.69
CA ASP A 351 13.02 2.12 19.02
C ASP A 351 11.59 2.27 19.56
N TYR A 352 10.62 2.47 18.68
CA TYR A 352 9.25 2.84 19.05
C TYR A 352 8.21 1.75 18.83
N VAL A 353 8.53 0.68 18.10
CA VAL A 353 7.54 -0.37 17.77
C VAL A 353 8.03 -1.74 18.20
N ASP A 354 7.24 -2.39 19.06
CA ASP A 354 7.44 -3.77 19.44
C ASP A 354 7.00 -4.71 18.29
N PRO A 355 7.88 -5.61 17.79
CA PRO A 355 7.55 -6.52 16.70
C PRO A 355 6.40 -7.48 17.00
N ALA A 356 6.26 -7.95 18.24
CA ALA A 356 5.18 -8.85 18.64
C ALA A 356 3.85 -8.10 18.65
N VAL A 357 3.79 -6.91 19.27
CA VAL A 357 2.57 -6.08 19.29
C VAL A 357 2.15 -5.69 17.88
N PHE A 358 3.09 -5.30 17.02
CA PHE A 358 2.79 -5.02 15.63
C PHE A 358 2.15 -6.23 14.94
N TYR A 359 2.77 -7.40 15.08
CA TYR A 359 2.35 -8.59 14.38
C TYR A 359 1.00 -9.15 14.85
N THR A 360 0.76 -9.19 16.16
CA THR A 360 -0.41 -9.85 16.76
C THR A 360 -1.58 -8.91 17.04
N VAL A 361 -1.33 -7.61 17.23
CA VAL A 361 -2.37 -6.64 17.59
C VAL A 361 -2.63 -5.65 16.46
N ILE A 362 -1.60 -4.97 15.95
CA ILE A 362 -1.79 -3.84 15.03
C ILE A 362 -2.23 -4.30 13.63
N ARG A 363 -1.53 -5.30 13.07
CA ARG A 363 -1.69 -5.70 11.65
C ARG A 363 -3.12 -6.03 11.26
N ILE A 364 -3.91 -6.63 12.16
CA ILE A 364 -5.29 -7.01 11.85
C ILE A 364 -6.17 -5.79 11.57
N PHE A 365 -6.01 -4.70 12.32
CA PHE A 365 -6.79 -3.48 12.12
C PHE A 365 -6.37 -2.68 10.87
N LEU A 366 -5.23 -3.03 10.25
CA LEU A 366 -4.82 -2.46 8.97
C LEU A 366 -5.26 -3.32 7.78
N SER A 367 -5.84 -4.50 8.05
CA SER A 367 -6.25 -5.46 7.02
C SER A 367 -7.52 -5.02 6.30
N GLY A 368 -7.51 -5.06 4.97
CA GLY A 368 -8.71 -4.87 4.18
C GLY A 368 -9.48 -6.18 3.97
N TRP A 369 -10.51 -6.10 3.15
CA TRP A 369 -11.37 -7.23 2.77
C TRP A 369 -11.31 -7.51 1.25
N ARG A 370 -10.25 -7.06 0.58
CA ARG A 370 -9.85 -7.50 -0.76
C ARG A 370 -8.69 -8.49 -0.63
N ASP A 371 -8.76 -9.59 -1.38
CA ASP A 371 -7.75 -10.66 -1.36
C ASP A 371 -7.52 -11.26 0.05
N ASN A 372 -8.48 -11.09 0.96
CA ASN A 372 -8.43 -11.54 2.35
C ASN A 372 -9.31 -12.80 2.53
N THR A 373 -8.69 -13.90 2.97
CA THR A 373 -9.36 -15.20 3.14
C THR A 373 -10.38 -15.23 4.28
N ALA A 374 -10.26 -14.35 5.28
CA ALA A 374 -11.26 -14.20 6.34
C ALA A 374 -12.52 -13.45 5.86
N MET A 375 -12.42 -12.72 4.74
CA MET A 375 -13.49 -11.90 4.15
C MET A 375 -13.57 -12.13 2.63
N PRO A 376 -13.80 -13.37 2.16
CA PRO A 376 -13.65 -13.73 0.74
C PRO A 376 -14.64 -13.04 -0.20
N HIS A 377 -15.77 -12.55 0.34
CA HIS A 377 -16.79 -11.84 -0.41
C HIS A 377 -16.69 -10.32 -0.29
N GLY A 378 -15.76 -9.78 0.51
CA GLY A 378 -15.74 -8.36 0.86
C GLY A 378 -16.75 -7.99 1.95
N LEU A 379 -17.03 -6.69 2.08
CA LEU A 379 -17.88 -6.11 3.12
C LEU A 379 -19.10 -5.43 2.47
N LEU A 380 -20.31 -5.74 2.96
CA LEU A 380 -21.53 -5.05 2.52
C LEU A 380 -21.67 -3.71 3.26
N TYR A 381 -21.79 -2.62 2.52
CA TYR A 381 -22.06 -1.29 3.07
C TYR A 381 -23.56 -1.04 3.03
N GLU A 382 -24.22 -1.23 4.17
CA GLU A 382 -25.68 -1.13 4.27
C GLU A 382 -26.16 0.28 3.88
N GLY A 383 -27.16 0.36 3.00
CA GLY A 383 -27.70 1.63 2.50
C GLY A 383 -26.87 2.30 1.39
N VAL A 384 -25.68 1.79 1.09
CA VAL A 384 -24.79 2.30 0.04
C VAL A 384 -24.76 1.37 -1.18
N SER A 385 -24.52 0.08 -0.96
CA SER A 385 -24.43 -0.92 -2.02
C SER A 385 -25.30 -2.13 -1.73
N LYS A 386 -25.88 -2.72 -2.78
CA LYS A 386 -26.60 -4.01 -2.69
C LYS A 386 -25.67 -5.21 -2.70
N GLN A 387 -24.42 -5.02 -3.09
CA GLN A 387 -23.41 -6.07 -3.18
C GLN A 387 -22.22 -5.74 -2.28
N PRO A 388 -21.59 -6.75 -1.67
CA PRO A 388 -20.33 -6.57 -0.96
C PRO A 388 -19.26 -5.91 -1.83
N MET A 389 -18.46 -5.04 -1.22
CA MET A 389 -17.37 -4.30 -1.86
C MET A 389 -16.02 -4.80 -1.36
N ALA A 390 -15.00 -4.77 -2.20
CA ALA A 390 -13.66 -5.27 -1.89
C ALA A 390 -12.60 -4.15 -1.90
N PHE A 391 -12.08 -3.80 -0.72
CA PHE A 391 -11.05 -2.78 -0.55
C PHE A 391 -9.76 -3.35 0.07
N SER A 392 -8.61 -2.94 -0.47
CA SER A 392 -7.28 -3.28 0.07
C SER A 392 -7.04 -2.52 1.37
N GLY A 393 -6.40 -3.16 2.34
CA GLY A 393 -6.04 -2.51 3.59
C GLY A 393 -4.90 -1.51 3.46
N GLY A 394 -4.62 -0.81 4.56
CA GLY A 394 -3.57 0.19 4.64
C GLY A 394 -2.18 -0.41 4.36
N SER A 395 -1.39 0.27 3.54
CA SER A 395 -0.03 -0.17 3.17
C SER A 395 0.85 1.03 2.85
N ALA A 396 2.15 0.93 3.10
CA ALA A 396 3.14 1.92 2.66
C ALA A 396 3.12 2.15 1.13
N ALA A 397 2.60 1.19 0.36
CA ALA A 397 2.41 1.35 -1.08
C ALA A 397 1.30 2.38 -1.45
N GLN A 398 0.57 2.91 -0.48
CA GLN A 398 -0.36 4.02 -0.67
C GLN A 398 0.32 5.39 -0.43
N SER A 399 1.58 5.43 0.04
CA SER A 399 2.35 6.67 0.14
C SER A 399 2.65 7.22 -1.25
N SER A 400 2.34 8.49 -1.48
CA SER A 400 2.60 9.15 -2.77
C SER A 400 4.08 9.45 -3.02
N VAL A 401 4.91 9.51 -1.96
CA VAL A 401 6.35 9.84 -2.05
C VAL A 401 7.10 8.86 -2.93
N LEU A 402 6.99 7.56 -2.64
CA LEU A 402 7.74 6.55 -3.36
C LEU A 402 7.32 6.45 -4.83
N HIS A 403 6.05 6.69 -5.12
CA HIS A 403 5.55 6.74 -6.50
C HIS A 403 6.10 7.96 -7.25
N ALA A 404 6.15 9.13 -6.61
CA ALA A 404 6.69 10.32 -7.24
C ALA A 404 8.18 10.16 -7.58
N PHE A 405 8.96 9.54 -6.68
CA PHE A 405 10.38 9.29 -6.93
C PHE A 405 10.61 8.22 -7.99
N ASP A 406 9.81 7.14 -7.99
CA ASP A 406 9.86 6.13 -9.04
C ASP A 406 9.56 6.70 -10.43
N GLU A 407 8.51 7.52 -10.54
CA GLU A 407 8.13 8.16 -11.80
C GLU A 407 9.21 9.13 -12.29
N LEU A 408 9.76 9.98 -11.41
CA LEU A 408 10.82 10.91 -11.78
C LEU A 408 12.08 10.17 -12.28
N LEU A 409 12.51 9.13 -11.56
CA LEU A 409 13.70 8.36 -11.89
C LEU A 409 13.47 7.40 -13.06
N GLY A 410 12.23 7.26 -13.55
CA GLY A 410 11.87 6.39 -14.66
C GLY A 410 12.05 4.91 -14.33
N ILE A 411 11.76 4.50 -13.09
CA ILE A 411 11.89 3.12 -12.64
C ILE A 411 10.76 2.28 -13.23
N GLN A 412 11.12 1.19 -13.92
CA GLN A 412 10.17 0.27 -14.54
C GLN A 412 10.01 -0.98 -13.69
N HIS A 413 8.86 -1.09 -13.02
CA HIS A 413 8.52 -2.26 -12.20
C HIS A 413 8.00 -3.42 -13.05
N SER A 414 8.08 -4.65 -12.52
CA SER A 414 7.41 -5.81 -13.12
C SER A 414 5.91 -5.55 -13.30
N GLN A 415 5.26 -6.30 -14.20
CA GLN A 415 3.84 -6.13 -14.50
C GLN A 415 2.97 -6.32 -13.24
N GLU A 416 3.28 -7.31 -12.41
CA GLU A 416 2.56 -7.61 -11.18
C GLU A 416 2.73 -6.47 -10.16
N SER A 417 3.95 -5.99 -9.96
CA SER A 417 4.26 -4.88 -9.04
C SER A 417 3.61 -3.58 -9.51
N THR A 418 3.66 -3.29 -10.82
CA THR A 418 2.99 -2.14 -11.45
C THR A 418 1.48 -2.20 -11.24
N THR A 419 0.86 -3.36 -11.46
CA THR A 419 -0.59 -3.55 -11.29
C THR A 419 -1.00 -3.28 -9.83
N PHE A 420 -0.22 -3.77 -8.86
CA PHE A 420 -0.46 -3.50 -7.45
C PHE A 420 -0.28 -2.01 -7.09
N LEU A 421 0.84 -1.40 -7.50
CA LEU A 421 1.15 0.00 -7.24
C LEU A 421 0.12 0.95 -7.87
N HIS A 422 -0.29 0.71 -9.12
CA HIS A 422 -1.33 1.52 -9.76
C HIS A 422 -2.66 1.41 -9.02
N ARG A 423 -3.04 0.24 -8.54
CA ARG A 423 -4.22 0.09 -7.69
C ARG A 423 -4.09 0.89 -6.39
N MET A 424 -2.91 0.97 -5.79
CA MET A 424 -2.70 1.77 -4.57
C MET A 424 -2.84 3.28 -4.81
N ARG A 425 -2.68 3.77 -6.04
CA ARG A 425 -2.99 5.17 -6.38
C ARG A 425 -4.46 5.50 -6.13
N ASP A 426 -5.38 4.55 -6.28
CA ASP A 426 -6.81 4.76 -5.99
C ASP A 426 -7.11 5.01 -4.51
N TYR A 427 -6.12 4.81 -3.62
CA TYR A 427 -6.19 5.06 -2.18
C TYR A 427 -5.45 6.35 -1.80
N MET A 428 -4.99 7.13 -2.78
CA MET A 428 -4.35 8.43 -2.59
C MET A 428 -5.34 9.57 -2.88
N PRO A 429 -5.24 10.70 -2.16
CA PRO A 429 -6.01 11.90 -2.48
C PRO A 429 -5.88 12.28 -3.97
N PRO A 430 -6.96 12.68 -4.66
CA PRO A 430 -6.91 13.05 -6.07
C PRO A 430 -5.80 14.06 -6.43
N PRO A 431 -5.53 15.12 -5.63
CA PRO A 431 -4.42 16.03 -5.90
C PRO A 431 -3.04 15.34 -5.89
N HIS A 432 -2.83 14.36 -5.00
CA HIS A 432 -1.57 13.63 -4.93
C HIS A 432 -1.39 12.71 -6.15
N ARG A 433 -2.47 12.07 -6.63
CA ARG A 433 -2.46 11.32 -7.89
C ARG A 433 -2.12 12.21 -9.07
N ALA A 434 -2.69 13.42 -9.11
CA ALA A 434 -2.42 14.39 -10.17
C ALA A 434 -0.94 14.80 -10.18
N PHE A 435 -0.30 14.96 -9.01
CA PHE A 435 1.13 15.24 -8.91
C PHE A 435 1.97 14.13 -9.56
N ILE A 436 1.71 12.86 -9.20
CA ILE A 436 2.41 11.70 -9.78
C ILE A 436 2.20 11.62 -11.30
N ARG A 437 0.96 11.85 -11.77
CA ARG A 437 0.65 11.86 -13.19
C ARG A 437 1.44 12.94 -13.93
N ASP A 438 1.51 14.15 -13.38
CA ASP A 438 2.22 15.24 -14.04
C ASP A 438 3.74 14.99 -14.10
N ILE A 439 4.33 14.32 -13.10
CA ILE A 439 5.73 13.82 -13.18
C ILE A 439 5.87 12.86 -14.35
N SER A 440 4.95 11.89 -14.51
CA SER A 440 5.01 10.92 -15.61
C SER A 440 4.86 11.54 -17.01
N GLN A 441 4.31 12.75 -17.10
CA GLN A 441 4.13 13.50 -18.35
C GLN A 441 5.29 14.47 -18.64
N ALA A 442 6.19 14.67 -17.68
CA ALA A 442 7.36 15.52 -17.85
C ALA A 442 8.40 14.87 -18.79
N PRO A 443 9.36 15.66 -19.34
CA PRO A 443 10.47 15.12 -20.10
C PRO A 443 11.21 14.02 -19.31
N SER A 444 11.58 12.94 -19.98
CA SER A 444 12.22 11.80 -19.31
C SER A 444 13.61 12.17 -18.78
N LEU A 445 13.73 12.22 -17.44
CA LEU A 445 15.01 12.40 -16.75
C LEU A 445 16.01 11.35 -17.20
N ARG A 446 15.63 10.07 -17.16
CA ARG A 446 16.53 8.96 -17.52
C ARG A 446 17.07 9.09 -18.94
N GLN A 447 16.22 9.47 -19.90
CA GLN A 447 16.66 9.69 -21.28
C GLN A 447 17.62 10.87 -21.39
N HIS A 448 17.35 11.98 -20.69
CA HIS A 448 18.25 13.13 -20.63
C HIS A 448 19.63 12.75 -20.10
N ILE A 449 19.69 12.01 -18.99
CA ILE A 449 20.96 11.54 -18.38
C ILE A 449 21.73 10.62 -19.35
N LEU A 450 21.06 9.73 -20.08
CA LEU A 450 21.70 8.88 -21.09
C LEU A 450 22.26 9.66 -22.28
N SER A 451 21.61 10.76 -22.66
CA SER A 451 22.09 11.63 -23.74
C SER A 451 23.14 12.64 -23.31
N SER A 452 23.26 12.92 -22.01
CA SER A 452 24.20 13.90 -21.49
C SER A 452 25.64 13.36 -21.48
N ALA A 453 26.58 14.21 -21.89
CA ALA A 453 28.00 13.95 -21.79
C ALA A 453 28.58 14.30 -20.40
N ASP A 454 27.79 14.90 -19.49
CA ASP A 454 28.25 15.28 -18.16
C ASP A 454 28.26 14.06 -17.21
N PRO A 455 29.43 13.56 -16.79
CA PRO A 455 29.51 12.41 -15.89
C PRO A 455 28.91 12.70 -14.51
N ARG A 456 28.87 13.96 -14.06
CA ARG A 456 28.31 14.35 -12.75
C ARG A 456 26.82 14.08 -12.68
N LEU A 457 26.10 14.32 -13.77
CA LEU A 457 24.66 14.05 -13.86
C LEU A 457 24.36 12.56 -13.74
N ARG A 458 25.15 11.72 -14.41
CA ARG A 458 25.04 10.26 -14.31
C ARG A 458 25.35 9.75 -12.91
N GLU A 459 26.41 10.27 -12.30
CA GLU A 459 26.79 9.93 -10.93
C GLU A 459 25.68 10.31 -9.92
N ALA A 460 25.15 11.54 -9.99
CA ALA A 460 24.08 11.98 -9.11
C ALA A 460 22.77 11.21 -9.33
N PHE A 461 22.42 10.87 -10.58
CA PHE A 461 21.29 10.00 -10.88
C PHE A 461 21.46 8.61 -10.26
N ASN A 462 22.62 7.97 -10.47
CA ASN A 462 22.92 6.66 -9.88
C ASN A 462 22.97 6.69 -8.36
N HIS A 463 23.36 7.81 -7.75
CA HIS A 463 23.26 8.01 -6.31
C HIS A 463 21.80 8.02 -5.84
N CYS A 464 20.88 8.69 -6.55
CA CYS A 464 19.45 8.64 -6.23
C CYS A 464 18.90 7.20 -6.28
N ILE A 465 19.26 6.46 -7.33
CA ILE A 465 18.88 5.05 -7.49
C ILE A 465 19.41 4.20 -6.32
N THR A 466 20.69 4.37 -5.97
CA THR A 466 21.34 3.61 -4.89
C THR A 466 20.70 3.92 -3.53
N ALA A 467 20.47 5.20 -3.22
CA ALA A 467 19.77 5.59 -1.99
C ALA A 467 18.38 4.96 -1.89
N LEU A 468 17.64 4.87 -3.00
CA LEU A 468 16.32 4.24 -3.02
C LEU A 468 16.39 2.71 -2.90
N VAL A 469 17.42 2.07 -3.47
CA VAL A 469 17.70 0.64 -3.25
C VAL A 469 18.00 0.37 -1.78
N ASP A 470 18.79 1.22 -1.13
CA ASP A 470 19.16 1.09 0.28
C ASP A 470 17.93 1.24 1.17
N PHE A 471 17.13 2.29 0.96
CA PHE A 471 15.84 2.48 1.64
C PHE A 471 14.93 1.25 1.50
N ARG A 472 14.79 0.70 0.28
CA ARG A 472 13.98 -0.51 0.04
C ARG A 472 14.56 -1.74 0.72
N SER A 473 15.88 -1.84 0.80
CA SER A 473 16.56 -2.95 1.47
C SER A 473 16.36 -2.91 2.98
N HIS A 474 16.47 -1.73 3.60
CA HIS A 474 16.15 -1.55 5.01
C HIS A 474 14.67 -1.77 5.30
N HIS A 475 13.77 -1.33 4.43
CA HIS A 475 12.34 -1.65 4.57
C HIS A 475 12.08 -3.17 4.54
N ILE A 476 12.76 -3.93 3.66
CA ILE A 476 12.68 -5.39 3.66
C ILE A 476 13.22 -5.97 4.98
N ALA A 477 14.30 -5.43 5.54
CA ALA A 477 14.84 -5.87 6.83
C ALA A 477 13.86 -5.63 7.98
N ILE A 478 13.20 -4.46 8.01
CA ILE A 478 12.12 -4.16 8.94
C ILE A 478 10.99 -5.16 8.77
N VAL A 479 10.45 -5.33 7.56
CA VAL A 479 9.36 -6.28 7.31
C VAL A 479 9.75 -7.71 7.71
N THR A 480 11.01 -8.10 7.53
CA THR A 480 11.54 -9.39 8.02
C THR A 480 11.41 -9.50 9.54
N LYS A 481 11.85 -8.50 10.30
CA LYS A 481 11.76 -8.47 11.77
C LYS A 481 10.31 -8.45 12.27
N TYR A 482 9.48 -7.58 11.71
CA TYR A 482 8.12 -7.29 12.19
C TYR A 482 7.05 -8.27 11.67
N ILE A 483 7.37 -9.08 10.65
CA ILE A 483 6.45 -10.08 10.10
C ILE A 483 7.01 -11.48 10.23
N ALA A 484 8.13 -11.80 9.56
CA ALA A 484 8.62 -13.18 9.49
C ALA A 484 9.17 -13.68 10.84
N VAL A 485 10.02 -12.88 11.50
CA VAL A 485 10.59 -13.24 12.81
C VAL A 485 9.53 -13.22 13.90
N ALA A 486 8.69 -12.17 13.93
CA ALA A 486 7.57 -12.08 14.87
C ALA A 486 6.59 -13.26 14.74
N LYS A 487 6.28 -13.70 13.52
CA LYS A 487 5.49 -14.91 13.25
C LYS A 487 6.13 -16.15 13.87
N ALA A 488 7.41 -16.37 13.65
CA ALA A 488 8.11 -17.54 14.16
C ALA A 488 8.08 -17.60 15.69
N ARG A 489 8.24 -16.44 16.35
CA ARG A 489 8.14 -16.32 17.81
C ARG A 489 6.72 -16.58 18.34
N ALA A 490 5.70 -15.98 17.70
CA ALA A 490 4.31 -16.17 18.10
C ALA A 490 3.86 -17.63 18.04
N ARG A 491 4.40 -18.43 17.10
CA ARG A 491 4.13 -19.88 17.02
C ARG A 491 4.81 -20.71 18.13
N GLN A 492 5.87 -20.19 18.75
CA GLN A 492 6.57 -20.88 19.84
C GLN A 492 5.92 -20.60 21.20
N GLU A 493 5.18 -19.51 21.32
CA GLU A 493 4.63 -18.99 22.58
C GLU A 493 3.12 -19.26 22.74
N GLU A 494 2.61 -20.41 22.27
CA GLU A 494 1.17 -20.79 22.27
C GLU A 494 0.46 -20.70 23.65
N ALA A 495 1.21 -20.50 24.75
CA ALA A 495 0.68 -20.25 26.09
C ALA A 495 1.11 -18.86 26.61
N GLY A 496 0.37 -17.79 26.23
CA GLY A 496 0.50 -16.46 26.86
C GLY A 496 0.45 -15.24 25.94
N SER A 497 0.12 -15.37 24.66
CA SER A 497 0.25 -14.28 23.68
C SER A 497 -0.66 -13.06 23.96
N ILE A 498 -0.11 -11.85 23.73
CA ILE A 498 -0.75 -10.51 23.84
C ILE A 498 -1.90 -10.31 22.83
N GLY A 499 -2.09 -11.23 21.89
CA GLY A 499 -3.17 -11.24 20.89
C GLY A 499 -3.01 -12.41 19.93
N LYS A 500 -4.08 -12.76 19.19
CA LYS A 500 -4.05 -13.87 18.22
C LYS A 500 -3.53 -13.38 16.86
N PRO A 501 -2.47 -14.00 16.30
CA PRO A 501 -1.99 -13.64 14.96
C PRO A 501 -3.06 -13.79 13.88
N PRO A 502 -3.18 -12.82 12.95
CA PRO A 502 -4.09 -12.93 11.80
C PRO A 502 -3.57 -13.95 10.78
N ALA A 503 -4.29 -15.06 10.60
CA ALA A 503 -3.94 -16.15 9.70
C ALA A 503 -3.99 -15.70 8.22
N ALA A 504 -4.95 -14.84 7.84
CA ALA A 504 -5.07 -14.32 6.47
C ALA A 504 -3.88 -13.45 6.04
N LEU A 505 -3.11 -12.95 7.01
CA LEU A 505 -1.94 -12.08 6.80
C LEU A 505 -0.60 -12.81 6.99
N GLU A 506 -0.60 -14.14 7.06
CA GLU A 506 0.63 -14.91 7.28
C GLU A 506 1.64 -14.78 6.13
N ALA A 507 1.15 -14.75 4.89
CA ALA A 507 1.96 -14.65 3.67
C ALA A 507 1.65 -13.38 2.86
N LYS A 508 0.64 -12.61 3.28
CA LYS A 508 0.18 -11.40 2.61
C LYS A 508 0.41 -10.16 3.48
N GLY A 509 0.72 -9.05 2.84
CA GLY A 509 0.63 -7.72 3.45
C GLY A 509 -0.84 -7.33 3.63
N THR A 510 -1.06 -6.31 4.47
CA THR A 510 -2.38 -5.71 4.75
C THR A 510 -3.05 -5.14 3.49
N GLY A 511 -2.25 -4.67 2.51
CA GLY A 511 -2.73 -4.26 1.18
C GLY A 511 -3.08 -5.40 0.22
N GLY A 512 -2.77 -6.66 0.57
CA GLY A 512 -3.13 -7.87 -0.18
C GLY A 512 -2.02 -8.49 -1.05
N SER A 513 -0.83 -7.90 -1.13
CA SER A 513 0.30 -8.45 -1.89
C SER A 513 1.07 -9.53 -1.14
N HIS A 514 1.76 -10.43 -1.85
CA HIS A 514 2.74 -11.33 -1.26
C HIS A 514 3.98 -10.53 -0.84
N VAL A 515 4.06 -10.19 0.45
CA VAL A 515 4.89 -9.07 0.94
C VAL A 515 6.36 -9.15 0.51
N PHE A 516 7.03 -10.29 0.69
CA PHE A 516 8.45 -10.41 0.34
C PHE A 516 8.70 -10.50 -1.16
N ILE A 517 7.79 -11.10 -1.92
CA ILE A 517 7.91 -11.19 -3.38
C ILE A 517 7.79 -9.78 -3.97
N PHE A 518 6.76 -9.06 -3.55
CA PHE A 518 6.51 -7.69 -3.98
C PHE A 518 7.67 -6.75 -3.62
N LEU A 519 8.10 -6.72 -2.36
CA LEU A 519 9.16 -5.79 -1.93
C LEU A 519 10.50 -6.08 -2.59
N LYS A 520 10.87 -7.36 -2.76
CA LYS A 520 12.09 -7.73 -3.48
C LYS A 520 12.01 -7.33 -4.95
N SER A 521 10.88 -7.60 -5.62
CA SER A 521 10.65 -7.19 -7.01
C SER A 521 10.82 -5.68 -7.18
N VAL A 522 10.17 -4.87 -6.34
CA VAL A 522 10.24 -3.40 -6.41
C VAL A 522 11.66 -2.87 -6.14
N ARG A 523 12.41 -3.48 -5.21
CA ARG A 523 13.84 -3.15 -4.98
C ARG A 523 14.71 -3.53 -6.17
N ASP A 524 14.51 -4.70 -6.73
CA ASP A 524 15.35 -5.22 -7.80
C ASP A 524 15.12 -4.42 -9.09
N SER A 525 13.88 -4.05 -9.41
CA SER A 525 13.55 -3.09 -10.49
C SER A 525 14.18 -1.70 -10.28
N THR A 526 14.30 -1.20 -9.04
CA THR A 526 15.07 0.03 -8.77
C THR A 526 16.54 -0.15 -9.14
N ARG A 527 17.14 -1.27 -8.74
CA ARG A 527 18.56 -1.53 -8.98
C ARG A 527 18.86 -1.62 -10.48
N GLU A 528 17.95 -2.21 -11.25
CA GLU A 528 18.02 -2.24 -12.73
C GLU A 528 17.96 -0.84 -13.37
N GLY A 529 17.51 0.18 -12.63
CA GLY A 529 17.51 1.57 -13.05
C GLY A 529 18.91 2.20 -13.15
N LEU A 530 19.95 1.58 -12.57
CA LEU A 530 21.34 2.08 -12.66
C LEU A 530 21.79 2.21 -14.12
N ILE A 531 22.51 3.30 -14.41
CA ILE A 531 23.11 3.55 -15.71
C ILE A 531 24.60 3.20 -15.64
N SER A 532 25.03 2.22 -16.42
CA SER A 532 26.44 1.84 -16.55
C SER A 532 27.31 2.99 -17.08
N ALA A 533 28.60 2.97 -16.71
CA ALA A 533 29.60 3.92 -17.18
C ALA A 533 29.85 3.80 -18.69
#